data_AF-A0A7Z9DUN0-F1
#
_entry.id   AF-A0A7Z9DUN0-F1
#
_cell.length_a   1.000
_cell.length_b   1.000
_cell.length_c   1.000
_cell.angle_alpha   90.00
_cell.angle_beta   90.00
_cell.angle_gamma   90.00
#
_symmetry.space_group_name_H-M   'P 1'
#
loop_
_entity.id
_entity.type
_entity.pdbx_description
1 polymer ?
#
loop_
_entity_poly.entity_id
_entity_poly.type
_entity_poly.pdbx_seq_one_letter_code
_entity_poly.pdbx_strand_id
1 'polypeptide(L)'
;MKNFMIDEDFTAVDFIQPSELETSVDSESNSAEIIVYPQREELNLDPEFTVKTSTKIRLALEELNCFEVVENQFQHWGITFCNAIALQPSNPAFVLKSTTTVIMAAPKGGHLEINFKYPIHKVCGLITSSRATVLSAYDVEGKKLAETRMNVSPHINSDCLNFPNAQLELEGLNIQKITFDTFDGQLILHHFHVEF
;
A
#
# COMPACT_ATOMS: atom_id res chain seq x y z
N MET A 1 17.43 80.61 -44.17
CA MET A 1 18.21 80.09 -45.32
C MET A 1 17.79 78.64 -45.52
N LYS A 2 17.09 78.37 -46.64
CA LYS A 2 16.81 77.09 -47.34
C LYS A 2 16.40 75.82 -46.55
N ASN A 3 15.11 75.48 -46.70
CA ASN A 3 14.42 74.20 -46.95
C ASN A 3 15.27 72.91 -47.07
N PHE A 4 14.76 71.79 -46.54
CA PHE A 4 14.01 70.77 -47.29
C PHE A 4 13.43 69.68 -46.37
N MET A 5 12.14 69.37 -46.55
CA MET A 5 11.46 68.14 -46.14
C MET A 5 12.00 66.94 -46.95
N ILE A 6 11.93 65.74 -46.38
CA ILE A 6 11.27 64.54 -46.94
C ILE A 6 11.04 63.55 -45.79
N ASP A 7 9.81 63.02 -45.77
CA ASP A 7 9.22 62.02 -44.91
C ASP A 7 9.79 60.60 -45.12
N GLU A 8 9.65 59.70 -44.13
CA GLU A 8 8.70 58.57 -44.19
C GLU A 8 8.96 57.51 -43.10
N ASP A 9 7.86 57.14 -42.43
CA ASP A 9 7.50 55.85 -41.81
C ASP A 9 8.42 55.18 -40.79
N PHE A 10 8.17 55.48 -39.51
CA PHE A 10 8.40 54.53 -38.42
C PHE A 10 7.16 53.64 -38.24
N THR A 11 7.26 52.41 -38.71
CA THR A 11 6.32 51.35 -38.37
C THR A 11 6.49 50.96 -36.91
N ALA A 12 5.37 50.99 -36.19
CA ALA A 12 5.22 50.33 -34.91
C ALA A 12 5.46 48.82 -35.06
N VAL A 13 5.89 48.15 -33.98
CA VAL A 13 5.19 47.00 -33.38
C VAL A 13 6.13 46.29 -32.39
N ASP A 14 5.57 46.13 -31.20
CA ASP A 14 5.83 45.16 -30.12
C ASP A 14 7.12 45.23 -29.30
N PHE A 15 6.94 45.97 -28.20
CA PHE A 15 7.44 45.67 -26.86
C PHE A 15 7.56 44.17 -26.60
N ILE A 16 8.76 43.77 -26.20
CA ILE A 16 9.09 42.47 -25.62
C ILE A 16 8.19 42.23 -24.41
N GLN A 17 7.21 41.33 -24.54
CA GLN A 17 6.54 40.72 -23.40
C GLN A 17 7.55 39.80 -22.68
N PRO A 18 7.67 39.85 -21.34
CA PRO A 18 8.34 38.80 -20.60
C PRO A 18 7.53 37.52 -20.78
N SER A 19 8.18 36.49 -21.30
CA SER A 19 7.64 35.15 -21.36
C SER A 19 7.32 34.67 -19.95
N GLU A 20 6.04 34.63 -19.61
CA GLU A 20 5.51 33.78 -18.56
C GLU A 20 5.76 32.33 -18.99
N LEU A 21 6.92 31.81 -18.64
CA LEU A 21 7.16 30.37 -18.66
C LEU A 21 6.35 29.80 -17.51
N GLU A 22 5.12 29.41 -17.82
CA GLU A 22 4.26 28.60 -16.98
C GLU A 22 5.08 27.43 -16.47
N THR A 23 5.45 27.51 -15.19
CA THR A 23 5.90 26.34 -14.45
C THR A 23 4.68 25.46 -14.36
N SER A 24 4.66 24.39 -15.17
CA SER A 24 3.73 23.30 -15.00
C SER A 24 3.96 22.75 -13.59
N VAL A 25 3.12 23.22 -12.67
CA VAL A 25 2.85 22.57 -11.39
C VAL A 25 2.12 21.29 -11.74
N ASP A 26 2.85 20.31 -12.27
CA ASP A 26 2.40 18.94 -12.23
C ASP A 26 2.52 18.52 -10.77
N SER A 27 1.35 18.60 -10.17
CA SER A 27 0.99 18.26 -8.82
C SER A 27 1.67 16.95 -8.40
N GLU A 28 2.85 17.07 -7.79
CA GLU A 28 3.29 16.10 -6.80
C GLU A 28 2.19 16.08 -5.75
N SER A 29 1.23 15.17 -5.92
CA SER A 29 0.39 14.72 -4.84
C SER A 29 1.33 14.00 -3.88
N ASN A 30 2.02 14.77 -3.07
CA ASN A 30 2.58 14.37 -1.79
C ASN A 30 1.38 14.03 -0.90
N SER A 31 0.68 12.94 -1.22
CA SER A 31 -0.21 12.29 -0.28
C SER A 31 0.70 11.74 0.80
N ALA A 32 0.93 12.54 1.84
CA ALA A 32 1.71 12.13 2.99
C ALA A 32 1.15 10.79 3.50
N GLU A 33 1.99 9.76 3.51
CA GLU A 33 1.61 8.47 4.07
C GLU A 33 1.31 8.64 5.55
N ILE A 34 0.13 8.18 5.97
CA ILE A 34 -0.29 8.21 7.37
C ILE A 34 0.03 6.85 7.99
N ILE A 35 0.77 6.86 9.10
CA ILE A 35 1.00 5.66 9.89
C ILE A 35 -0.15 5.52 10.89
N VAL A 36 -0.81 4.36 10.87
CA VAL A 36 -1.97 4.09 11.72
C VAL A 36 -1.67 2.98 12.72
N TYR A 37 -2.16 3.15 13.94
CA TYR A 37 -1.80 2.33 15.09
C TYR A 37 -2.95 1.41 15.51
N PRO A 38 -2.64 0.22 16.06
CA PRO A 38 -3.67 -0.68 16.55
C PRO A 38 -4.42 -0.05 17.73
N GLN A 39 -5.75 -0.06 17.67
CA GLN A 39 -6.63 0.29 18.79
C GLN A 39 -7.07 -0.97 19.53
N ARG A 40 -7.06 -0.91 20.86
CA ARG A 40 -7.41 -2.03 21.75
C ARG A 40 -8.64 -1.74 22.62
N GLU A 41 -9.03 -0.49 22.69
CA GLU A 41 -10.16 -0.01 23.46
C GLU A 41 -11.29 0.31 22.48
N GLU A 42 -12.51 -0.17 22.78
CA GLU A 42 -13.72 0.27 22.10
C GLU A 42 -13.97 1.74 22.44
N LEU A 43 -13.33 2.64 21.69
CA LEU A 43 -13.84 4.00 21.60
C LEU A 43 -15.22 3.86 20.95
N ASN A 44 -16.29 4.02 21.75
CA ASN A 44 -17.67 4.23 21.30
C ASN A 44 -17.81 5.59 20.58
N LEU A 45 -16.89 5.84 19.68
CA LEU A 45 -17.00 6.84 18.67
C LEU A 45 -17.31 6.00 17.44
N ASP A 46 -18.44 6.24 16.80
CA ASP A 46 -18.51 6.10 15.36
C ASP A 46 -17.87 7.39 14.82
N PRO A 47 -16.53 7.54 14.73
CA PRO A 47 -16.04 8.53 13.82
C PRO A 47 -16.47 8.00 12.46
N GLU A 48 -17.39 8.72 11.82
CA GLU A 48 -17.59 8.61 10.39
C GLU A 48 -16.26 8.99 9.74
N PHE A 49 -15.33 8.03 9.72
CA PHE A 49 -13.99 8.22 9.22
C PHE A 49 -14.13 8.38 7.71
N THR A 50 -14.17 9.63 7.28
CA THR A 50 -14.25 9.99 5.88
C THR A 50 -12.84 9.84 5.32
N VAL A 51 -12.49 8.62 4.90
CA VAL A 51 -11.27 8.40 4.15
C VAL A 51 -11.38 9.22 2.87
N LYS A 52 -10.43 10.12 2.61
CA LYS A 52 -10.36 10.78 1.31
C LYS A 52 -9.86 9.76 0.28
N THR A 53 -10.37 9.81 -0.94
CA THR A 53 -10.03 8.94 -2.09
C THR A 53 -8.61 9.13 -2.64
N SER A 54 -7.67 9.56 -1.78
CA SER A 54 -6.23 9.63 -2.05
C SER A 54 -5.41 9.41 -0.76
N THR A 55 -6.01 8.80 0.26
CA THR A 55 -5.36 8.62 1.55
C THR A 55 -4.45 7.39 1.47
N LYS A 56 -3.14 7.61 1.58
CA LYS A 56 -2.16 6.54 1.71
C LYS A 56 -1.94 6.20 3.19
N ILE A 57 -2.09 4.92 3.52
CA ILE A 57 -2.01 4.43 4.90
C ILE A 57 -1.01 3.30 5.01
N ARG A 58 -0.13 3.38 6.03
CA ARG A 58 0.70 2.27 6.49
C ARG A 58 0.25 1.80 7.87
N LEU A 59 0.04 0.50 8.04
CA LEU A 59 -0.27 -0.07 9.35
C LEU A 59 1.02 -0.24 10.18
N ALA A 60 0.99 0.22 11.42
CA ALA A 60 2.04 -0.01 12.41
C ALA A 60 1.90 -1.42 13.01
N LEU A 61 2.12 -2.45 12.19
CA LEU A 61 2.05 -3.86 12.60
C LEU A 61 3.05 -4.20 13.70
N GLU A 62 4.17 -3.48 13.74
CA GLU A 62 5.21 -3.60 14.76
C GLU A 62 4.73 -3.26 16.19
N GLU A 63 3.64 -2.51 16.32
CA GLU A 63 3.06 -2.08 17.60
C GLU A 63 2.01 -3.06 18.14
N LEU A 64 1.75 -4.17 17.45
CA LEU A 64 0.87 -5.24 17.92
C LEU A 64 1.56 -6.07 19.02
N ASN A 65 0.77 -6.59 19.95
CA ASN A 65 1.31 -7.47 20.99
C ASN A 65 1.64 -8.85 20.39
N CYS A 66 2.71 -9.48 20.87
CA CYS A 66 3.06 -10.83 20.46
C CYS A 66 1.95 -11.82 20.91
N PHE A 67 1.55 -12.73 20.01
CA PHE A 67 0.42 -13.66 20.14
C PHE A 67 -0.97 -13.01 20.19
N GLU A 68 -1.09 -11.75 19.77
CA GLU A 68 -2.39 -11.08 19.64
C GLU A 68 -3.14 -11.60 18.40
N VAL A 69 -4.39 -12.03 18.56
CA VAL A 69 -5.28 -12.30 17.42
C VAL A 69 -5.62 -10.97 16.76
N VAL A 70 -5.35 -10.86 15.46
CA VAL A 70 -5.52 -9.62 14.71
C VAL A 70 -6.80 -9.72 13.89
N GLU A 71 -7.77 -8.88 14.22
CA GLU A 71 -9.09 -8.84 13.60
C GLU A 71 -9.57 -7.39 13.48
N ASN A 72 -9.76 -6.73 14.62
CA ASN A 72 -10.43 -5.41 14.70
C ASN A 72 -9.51 -4.25 15.07
N GLN A 73 -8.21 -4.48 15.26
CA GLN A 73 -7.25 -3.47 15.73
C GLN A 73 -7.17 -2.24 14.81
N PHE A 74 -7.49 -2.39 13.52
CA PHE A 74 -7.51 -1.31 12.53
C PHE A 74 -8.91 -1.00 11.99
N GLN A 75 -9.96 -1.51 12.64
CA GLN A 75 -11.35 -1.40 12.16
C GLN A 75 -11.82 0.05 12.03
N HIS A 76 -11.33 0.96 12.88
CA HIS A 76 -11.63 2.40 12.80
C HIS A 76 -11.13 3.06 11.50
N TRP A 77 -10.12 2.47 10.84
CA TRP A 77 -9.67 2.84 9.48
C TRP A 77 -10.41 2.06 8.39
N GLY A 78 -11.41 1.27 8.76
CA GLY A 78 -12.14 0.40 7.86
C GLY A 78 -11.35 -0.84 7.44
N ILE A 79 -10.31 -1.25 8.18
CA ILE A 79 -9.48 -2.41 7.81
C ILE A 79 -9.67 -3.51 8.85
N THR A 80 -10.07 -4.69 8.40
CA THR A 80 -10.26 -5.87 9.26
C THR A 80 -9.48 -7.04 8.72
N PHE A 81 -8.86 -7.80 9.63
CA PHE A 81 -8.09 -8.98 9.28
C PHE A 81 -8.91 -10.23 9.57
N CYS A 82 -8.68 -11.27 8.78
CA CYS A 82 -9.28 -12.58 8.96
C CYS A 82 -8.17 -13.63 8.87
N ASN A 83 -8.15 -14.54 9.84
CA ASN A 83 -7.10 -15.57 9.98
C ASN A 83 -5.68 -14.96 10.15
N ALA A 84 -5.56 -14.03 11.07
CA ALA A 84 -4.32 -13.32 11.35
C ALA A 84 -3.95 -13.37 12.84
N ILE A 85 -2.67 -13.58 13.12
CA ILE A 85 -2.09 -13.45 14.46
C ILE A 85 -0.80 -12.65 14.38
N ALA A 86 -0.59 -11.75 15.32
CA ALA A 86 0.67 -11.04 15.49
C ALA A 86 1.64 -11.93 16.26
N LEU A 87 2.88 -12.06 15.81
CA LEU A 87 3.90 -12.81 16.54
C LEU A 87 5.32 -12.30 16.23
N GLN A 88 6.25 -12.65 17.10
CA GLN A 88 7.67 -12.50 16.86
C GLN A 88 8.24 -13.85 16.45
N PRO A 89 8.67 -14.03 15.19
CA PRO A 89 9.08 -15.34 14.71
C PRO A 89 10.39 -15.77 15.37
N SER A 90 10.39 -16.98 15.93
CA SER A 90 11.59 -17.61 16.50
C SER A 90 12.33 -18.50 15.50
N ASN A 91 11.69 -18.85 14.38
CA ASN A 91 12.30 -19.63 13.32
C ASN A 91 13.27 -18.74 12.51
N PRO A 92 14.58 -19.04 12.51
CA PRO A 92 15.57 -18.22 11.80
C PRO A 92 15.36 -18.18 10.29
N ALA A 93 14.59 -19.12 9.71
CA ALA A 93 14.27 -19.13 8.28
C ALA A 93 13.53 -17.88 7.80
N PHE A 94 12.87 -17.14 8.70
CA PHE A 94 12.19 -15.89 8.34
C PHE A 94 13.14 -14.67 8.21
N VAL A 95 14.42 -14.82 8.57
CA VAL A 95 15.49 -13.81 8.44
C VAL A 95 15.06 -12.42 8.92
N LEU A 96 14.55 -12.35 10.15
CA LEU A 96 14.11 -11.11 10.78
C LEU A 96 15.01 -10.72 11.93
N LYS A 97 15.01 -9.42 12.25
CA LYS A 97 15.53 -8.95 13.54
C LYS A 97 14.67 -9.59 14.63
N SER A 98 15.34 -10.24 15.58
CA SER A 98 14.73 -10.87 16.75
C SER A 98 14.12 -9.80 17.66
N THR A 99 12.87 -9.43 17.38
CA THR A 99 11.91 -8.58 18.15
C THR A 99 10.85 -7.98 17.22
N THR A 100 10.99 -8.11 15.90
CA THR A 100 10.00 -7.59 14.96
C THR A 100 8.70 -8.38 15.04
N THR A 101 7.62 -7.73 15.46
CA THR A 101 6.26 -8.27 15.36
C THR A 101 5.82 -8.26 13.90
N VAL A 102 5.28 -9.39 13.44
CA VAL A 102 4.74 -9.57 12.10
C VAL A 102 3.36 -10.22 12.16
N ILE A 103 2.60 -10.11 11.08
CA ILE A 103 1.34 -10.84 10.93
C ILE A 103 1.62 -12.21 10.31
N MET A 104 1.10 -13.28 10.91
CA MET A 104 1.10 -14.62 10.33
C MET A 104 -0.33 -15.04 9.94
N ALA A 105 -0.44 -15.71 8.80
CA ALA A 105 -1.67 -16.38 8.36
C ALA A 105 -1.95 -17.62 9.24
N ALA A 106 -2.79 -17.48 10.26
CA ALA A 106 -3.10 -18.53 11.23
C ALA A 106 -4.48 -18.33 11.88
N PRO A 107 -5.15 -19.40 12.35
CA PRO A 107 -4.65 -20.79 12.46
C PRO A 107 -4.68 -21.61 11.15
N LYS A 108 -5.43 -21.17 10.13
CA LYS A 108 -5.45 -21.85 8.83
C LYS A 108 -4.18 -21.45 8.07
N GLY A 109 -3.21 -22.35 8.01
CA GLY A 109 -1.95 -22.09 7.33
C GLY A 109 -2.18 -21.63 5.89
N GLY A 110 -1.46 -20.59 5.49
CA GLY A 110 -1.32 -20.21 4.08
C GLY A 110 -2.48 -19.44 3.44
N HIS A 111 -3.42 -18.92 4.23
CA HIS A 111 -4.45 -18.01 3.75
C HIS A 111 -4.59 -16.82 4.70
N LEU A 112 -4.32 -15.61 4.25
CA LEU A 112 -4.57 -14.38 5.01
C LEU A 112 -5.58 -13.53 4.26
N GLU A 113 -6.66 -13.14 4.91
CA GLU A 113 -7.69 -12.29 4.32
C GLU A 113 -7.71 -10.92 5.01
N ILE A 114 -7.87 -9.86 4.22
CA ILE A 114 -8.04 -8.49 4.70
C ILE A 114 -9.24 -7.89 3.99
N ASN A 115 -10.19 -7.39 4.77
CA ASN A 115 -11.41 -6.78 4.28
C ASN A 115 -11.40 -5.27 4.54
N PHE A 116 -11.91 -4.52 3.58
CA PHE A 116 -12.00 -3.08 3.63
C PHE A 116 -13.47 -2.65 3.75
N LYS A 117 -13.77 -1.71 4.65
CA LYS A 117 -15.09 -1.06 4.76
C LYS A 117 -15.27 -0.04 3.64
N TYR A 118 -14.19 0.66 3.31
CA TYR A 118 -14.14 1.65 2.24
C TYR A 118 -13.25 1.09 1.13
N PRO A 119 -13.66 1.20 -0.14
CA PRO A 119 -12.91 0.63 -1.25
C PRO A 119 -11.52 1.26 -1.34
N ILE A 120 -10.54 0.44 -1.68
CA ILE A 120 -9.18 0.88 -1.99
C ILE A 120 -8.89 0.75 -3.48
N HIS A 121 -7.87 1.46 -3.96
CA HIS A 121 -7.38 1.34 -5.33
C HIS A 121 -5.99 0.72 -5.45
N LYS A 122 -5.22 0.69 -4.35
CA LYS A 122 -3.86 0.12 -4.34
C LYS A 122 -3.54 -0.55 -3.01
N VAL A 123 -2.81 -1.66 -3.09
CA VAL A 123 -2.32 -2.41 -1.92
C VAL A 123 -0.86 -2.86 -2.09
N CYS A 124 -0.09 -2.56 -1.04
CA CYS A 124 1.28 -2.95 -0.73
C CYS A 124 1.46 -3.99 0.35
N GLY A 125 2.02 -5.18 0.09
CA GLY A 125 2.47 -6.10 1.15
C GLY A 125 3.94 -6.49 1.02
N LEU A 126 4.74 -6.31 2.07
CA LEU A 126 6.05 -6.97 2.18
C LEU A 126 5.89 -8.29 2.91
N ILE A 127 6.21 -9.40 2.24
CA ILE A 127 6.01 -10.75 2.79
C ILE A 127 7.31 -11.56 2.82
N THR A 128 7.39 -12.50 3.75
CA THR A 128 8.31 -13.65 3.67
C THR A 128 7.47 -14.92 3.66
N SER A 129 7.72 -15.80 2.70
CA SER A 129 6.89 -16.99 2.51
C SER A 129 7.71 -18.22 2.17
N SER A 130 7.32 -19.35 2.73
CA SER A 130 7.91 -20.66 2.43
C SER A 130 7.55 -21.19 1.03
N ARG A 131 6.52 -20.63 0.39
CA ARG A 131 6.04 -21.04 -0.94
C ARG A 131 5.71 -19.84 -1.82
N ALA A 132 5.54 -20.11 -3.11
CA ALA A 132 4.97 -19.12 -4.03
C ALA A 132 3.63 -18.60 -3.45
N THR A 133 3.53 -17.27 -3.35
CA THR A 133 2.39 -16.59 -2.75
C THR A 133 1.67 -15.78 -3.81
N VAL A 134 0.34 -15.82 -3.80
CA VAL A 134 -0.53 -15.03 -4.67
C VAL A 134 -1.23 -13.97 -3.82
N LEU A 135 -1.16 -12.72 -4.24
CA LEU A 135 -1.99 -11.63 -3.73
C LEU A 135 -3.14 -11.43 -4.71
N SER A 136 -4.37 -11.68 -4.27
CA SER A 136 -5.59 -11.50 -5.07
C SER A 136 -6.45 -10.39 -4.50
N ALA A 137 -7.11 -9.63 -5.37
CA ALA A 137 -8.04 -8.57 -4.98
C ALA A 137 -9.45 -8.87 -5.51
N TYR A 138 -10.46 -8.48 -4.74
CA TYR A 138 -11.87 -8.78 -5.02
C TYR A 138 -12.74 -7.55 -4.77
N ASP A 139 -13.84 -7.44 -5.51
CA ASP A 139 -14.90 -6.46 -5.26
C ASP A 139 -15.87 -6.92 -4.15
N VAL A 140 -16.90 -6.11 -3.90
CA VAL A 140 -17.94 -6.35 -2.89
C VAL A 140 -18.77 -7.62 -3.17
N GLU A 141 -18.88 -8.04 -4.43
CA GLU A 141 -19.60 -9.25 -4.84
C GLU A 141 -18.70 -10.49 -4.74
N GLY A 142 -17.43 -10.32 -4.37
CA GLY A 142 -16.45 -11.40 -4.29
C GLY A 142 -15.86 -11.79 -5.65
N LYS A 143 -16.06 -11.00 -6.70
CA LYS A 143 -15.45 -11.23 -8.00
C LYS A 143 -14.00 -10.73 -7.98
N LYS A 144 -13.09 -11.57 -8.49
CA LYS A 144 -11.66 -11.25 -8.58
C LYS A 144 -11.43 -10.12 -9.59
N LEU A 145 -10.80 -9.05 -9.12
CA LEU A 145 -10.46 -7.85 -9.89
C LEU A 145 -9.08 -7.95 -10.53
N ALA A 146 -8.09 -8.38 -9.74
CA ALA A 146 -6.71 -8.53 -10.16
C ALA A 146 -5.99 -9.56 -9.28
N GLU A 147 -4.82 -10.00 -9.72
CA GLU A 147 -3.89 -10.79 -8.92
C GLU A 147 -2.44 -10.47 -9.29
N THR A 148 -1.55 -10.60 -8.33
CA THR A 148 -0.10 -10.62 -8.53
C THR A 148 0.50 -11.81 -7.80
N ARG A 149 1.69 -12.24 -8.21
CA ARG A 149 2.34 -13.42 -7.68
C ARG A 149 3.78 -13.13 -7.30
N MET A 150 4.23 -13.79 -6.25
CA MET A 150 5.63 -13.81 -5.87
C MET A 150 6.45 -14.40 -7.01
N ASN A 151 7.39 -13.61 -7.54
CA ASN A 151 8.37 -14.08 -8.50
C ASN A 151 9.44 -14.89 -7.77
N VAL A 152 9.14 -16.15 -7.49
CA VAL A 152 10.12 -17.10 -6.96
C VAL A 152 10.81 -17.82 -8.12
N SER A 153 12.14 -17.79 -8.12
CA SER A 153 12.92 -18.62 -9.04
C SER A 153 12.58 -20.09 -8.79
N PRO A 154 12.34 -20.91 -9.83
CA PRO A 154 12.10 -22.33 -9.67
C PRO A 154 13.30 -23.09 -9.08
N HIS A 155 14.46 -22.44 -8.92
CA HIS A 155 15.70 -23.00 -8.37
C HIS A 155 15.94 -22.66 -6.89
N ILE A 156 14.92 -22.27 -6.12
CA ILE A 156 15.06 -22.28 -4.65
C ILE A 156 15.16 -23.76 -4.23
N ASN A 157 16.40 -24.24 -4.10
CA ASN A 157 16.70 -25.52 -3.53
C ASN A 157 16.05 -25.59 -2.13
N SER A 158 15.51 -26.75 -1.79
CA SER A 158 15.02 -27.10 -0.45
C SER A 158 16.07 -26.93 0.66
N ASP A 159 17.33 -26.68 0.28
CA ASP A 159 18.47 -26.46 1.16
C ASP A 159 18.70 -24.97 1.50
N CYS A 160 17.90 -24.05 0.95
CA CYS A 160 17.93 -22.66 1.38
C CYS A 160 17.34 -22.55 2.78
N LEU A 161 18.22 -22.33 3.77
CA LEU A 161 17.87 -22.10 5.18
C LEU A 161 16.90 -20.91 5.39
N ASN A 162 16.74 -20.05 4.37
CA ASN A 162 16.01 -18.79 4.44
C ASN A 162 14.84 -18.80 3.45
N PHE A 163 13.65 -18.41 3.93
CA PHE A 163 12.49 -18.21 3.08
C PHE A 163 12.64 -16.92 2.25
N PRO A 164 12.20 -16.94 0.98
CA PRO A 164 12.26 -15.76 0.14
C PRO A 164 11.35 -14.64 0.68
N ASN A 165 11.83 -13.41 0.53
CA ASN A 165 11.10 -12.19 0.81
C ASN A 165 10.69 -11.53 -0.52
N ALA A 166 9.47 -10.99 -0.60
CA ALA A 166 9.01 -10.25 -1.75
C ALA A 166 8.04 -9.14 -1.36
N GLN A 167 8.07 -8.05 -2.13
CA GLN A 167 7.01 -7.07 -2.13
C GLN A 167 5.97 -7.47 -3.18
N LEU A 168 4.72 -7.66 -2.74
CA LEU A 168 3.58 -7.87 -3.62
C LEU A 168 2.76 -6.58 -3.66
N GLU A 169 2.48 -6.11 -4.87
CA GLU A 169 1.75 -4.88 -5.13
C GLU A 169 0.67 -5.12 -6.18
N LEU A 170 -0.50 -4.54 -5.94
CA LEU A 170 -1.67 -4.68 -6.79
C LEU A 170 -2.44 -3.36 -6.84
N GLU A 171 -2.84 -2.98 -8.04
CA GLU A 171 -3.72 -1.85 -8.31
C GLU A 171 -5.02 -2.34 -8.95
N GLY A 172 -6.13 -1.69 -8.63
CA GLY A 172 -7.46 -2.02 -9.14
C GLY A 172 -8.49 -0.98 -8.73
N LEU A 173 -9.71 -1.07 -9.24
CA LEU A 173 -10.79 -0.15 -8.85
C LEU A 173 -11.76 -0.85 -7.91
N ASN A 174 -12.17 -0.17 -6.84
CA ASN A 174 -13.17 -0.66 -5.88
C ASN A 174 -12.80 -1.99 -5.20
N ILE A 175 -11.54 -2.15 -4.80
CA ILE A 175 -11.08 -3.33 -4.07
C ILE A 175 -11.69 -3.28 -2.66
N GLN A 176 -12.47 -4.31 -2.31
CA GLN A 176 -13.11 -4.44 -1.00
C GLN A 176 -12.53 -5.57 -0.16
N LYS A 177 -11.78 -6.49 -0.79
CA LYS A 177 -11.12 -7.59 -0.11
C LYS A 177 -9.84 -7.95 -0.83
N ILE A 178 -8.83 -8.34 -0.07
CA ILE A 178 -7.65 -9.02 -0.61
C ILE A 178 -7.36 -10.32 0.12
N THR A 179 -6.66 -11.23 -0.56
CA THR A 179 -6.15 -12.47 0.04
C THR A 179 -4.68 -12.65 -0.30
N PHE A 180 -3.89 -13.11 0.67
CA PHE A 180 -2.58 -13.72 0.43
C PHE A 180 -2.70 -15.23 0.57
N ASP A 181 -2.44 -15.94 -0.53
CA ASP A 181 -2.59 -17.39 -0.63
C ASP A 181 -1.23 -18.04 -0.92
N THR A 182 -0.79 -18.94 -0.04
CA THR A 182 0.50 -19.65 -0.16
C THR A 182 0.35 -21.15 -0.39
N PHE A 183 -0.88 -21.62 -0.60
CA PHE A 183 -1.22 -23.03 -0.82
C PHE A 183 -0.63 -23.94 0.27
N ASP A 184 -1.11 -23.85 1.51
CA ASP A 184 -0.61 -24.61 2.67
C ASP A 184 0.84 -24.28 3.10
N GLY A 185 1.40 -23.18 2.61
CA GLY A 185 2.69 -22.66 3.07
C GLY A 185 2.59 -21.81 4.34
N GLN A 186 3.72 -21.54 4.96
CA GLN A 186 3.86 -20.49 5.97
C GLN A 186 4.09 -19.13 5.30
N LEU A 187 3.39 -18.11 5.81
CA LEU A 187 3.46 -16.72 5.36
C LEU A 187 3.59 -15.82 6.58
N ILE A 188 4.50 -14.85 6.49
CA ILE A 188 4.46 -13.67 7.35
C ILE A 188 4.39 -12.40 6.51
N LEU A 189 3.63 -11.42 7.00
CA LEU A 189 3.46 -10.07 6.45
C LEU A 189 4.14 -9.09 7.41
N HIS A 190 5.15 -8.39 6.90
CA HIS A 190 6.00 -7.45 7.66
C HIS A 190 5.47 -6.03 7.61
N HIS A 191 5.10 -5.59 6.42
CA HIS A 191 4.62 -4.25 6.16
C HIS A 191 3.39 -4.32 5.28
N PHE A 192 2.42 -3.47 5.58
CA PHE A 192 1.18 -3.39 4.85
C PHE A 192 0.80 -1.94 4.65
N HIS A 193 0.57 -1.56 3.40
CA HIS A 193 0.07 -0.25 3.04
C HIS A 193 -1.06 -0.33 2.02
N VAL A 194 -1.96 0.64 2.06
CA VAL A 194 -3.10 0.76 1.15
C VAL A 194 -3.31 2.21 0.75
N GLU A 195 -3.93 2.42 -0.41
CA GLU A 195 -4.38 3.73 -0.87
C GLU A 195 -5.87 3.63 -1.24
N PHE A 196 -6.67 4.48 -0.60
CA PHE A 196 -8.13 4.57 -0.75
C PHE A 196 -8.51 5.46 -1.91
#